data_AF-A0AAD9P4A6-F1
#
_entry.id   AF-A0AAD9P4A6-F1
#
_cell.length_a   1.000
_cell.length_b   1.000
_cell.length_c   1.000
_cell.angle_alpha   90.00
_cell.angle_beta   90.00
_cell.angle_gamma   90.00
#
_symmetry.space_group_name_H-M   'P 1'
#
loop_
_entity.id
_entity.type
_entity.pdbx_description
1 polymer ?
#
loop_
_entity_poly.entity_id
_entity_poly.type
_entity_poly.pdbx_seq_one_letter_code
_entity_poly.pdbx_strand_id
1 'polypeptide(L)'
;MEQRHKDLLRKNRVFLIDNLIMKNFIDHVAELLTANMEDTIMSNATNAEQVGCFLNILERRGKGAYQKFIEALTDAECDHVRSHLEQLEDEDCVDGYDDIDGPIRQETGNDDVDLHVSDWMKTDLSEEQRQTPISERAMAFVAREAVGVMEVGKLMGFTEGRLRQFQASSPIPSSQISTMFSAWRSQKGKQATVENFVRLMRDAEVDEQHLKSVITREYPPGDAMA
;
A
#
# COMPACT_ATOMS: atom_id res chain seq x y z
N MET A 1 -22.56 0.09 -15.45
CA MET A 1 -21.48 -0.50 -14.65
C MET A 1 -22.14 -1.41 -13.64
N GLU A 2 -21.63 -2.62 -13.48
CA GLU A 2 -22.17 -3.60 -12.52
C GLU A 2 -21.70 -3.27 -11.10
N GLN A 3 -22.41 -3.78 -10.09
CA GLN A 3 -22.11 -3.50 -8.70
C GLN A 3 -20.69 -3.98 -8.32
N ARG A 4 -20.31 -5.17 -8.79
CA ARG A 4 -18.94 -5.71 -8.66
C ARG A 4 -17.87 -4.74 -9.16
N HIS A 5 -18.04 -4.16 -10.35
CA HIS A 5 -17.06 -3.22 -10.92
C HIS A 5 -16.98 -1.92 -10.09
N LYS A 6 -18.10 -1.45 -9.53
CA LYS A 6 -18.09 -0.26 -8.66
C LYS A 6 -17.34 -0.55 -7.36
N ASP A 7 -17.58 -1.71 -6.76
CA ASP A 7 -16.93 -2.09 -5.51
C ASP A 7 -15.44 -2.32 -5.71
N LEU A 8 -15.05 -2.90 -6.85
CA LEU A 8 -13.65 -3.04 -7.26
C LEU A 8 -12.96 -1.68 -7.46
N LEU A 9 -13.61 -0.72 -8.14
CA LEU A 9 -13.10 0.65 -8.28
C LEU A 9 -12.98 1.40 -6.94
N ARG A 10 -13.92 1.18 -6.01
CA ARG A 10 -13.89 1.80 -4.68
C ARG A 10 -12.78 1.22 -3.80
N LYS A 11 -12.66 -0.10 -3.75
CA LYS A 11 -11.58 -0.80 -3.02
C LYS A 11 -10.20 -0.36 -3.52
N ASN A 12 -10.06 -0.17 -4.82
CA ASN A 12 -8.80 0.24 -5.46
C ASN A 12 -8.67 1.75 -5.68
N ARG A 13 -9.54 2.57 -5.09
CA ARG A 13 -9.57 4.02 -5.36
C ARG A 13 -8.24 4.73 -5.09
N VAL A 14 -7.58 4.38 -3.98
CA VAL A 14 -6.27 4.96 -3.63
C VAL A 14 -5.21 4.54 -4.64
N PHE A 15 -5.21 3.27 -5.04
CA PHE A 15 -4.32 2.76 -6.07
C PHE A 15 -4.51 3.50 -7.40
N LEU A 16 -5.76 3.70 -7.83
CA LEU A 16 -6.07 4.39 -9.08
C LEU A 16 -5.62 5.87 -9.03
N ILE A 17 -5.81 6.54 -7.89
CA ILE A 17 -5.34 7.91 -7.67
C ILE A 17 -3.81 8.02 -7.77
N ASP A 18 -3.09 7.04 -7.22
CA ASP A 18 -1.62 7.05 -7.16
C ASP A 18 -0.97 6.65 -8.49
N ASN A 19 -1.68 5.89 -9.35
CA ASN A 19 -1.10 5.31 -10.57
C ASN A 19 -1.69 5.88 -11.88
N LEU A 20 -2.73 6.71 -11.83
CA LEU A 20 -3.26 7.40 -13.02
C LEU A 20 -2.84 8.86 -13.05
N ILE A 21 -2.35 9.31 -14.21
CA ILE A 21 -2.10 10.73 -14.48
C ILE A 21 -3.25 11.25 -15.34
N MET A 22 -4.20 11.97 -14.73
CA MET A 22 -5.43 12.37 -15.40
C MET A 22 -5.17 13.21 -16.65
N LYS A 23 -4.17 14.10 -16.63
CA LYS A 23 -3.81 14.92 -17.79
C LYS A 23 -3.43 14.12 -19.03
N ASN A 24 -2.80 12.95 -18.84
CA ASN A 24 -2.39 12.09 -19.94
C ASN A 24 -3.49 11.09 -20.30
N PHE A 25 -4.44 10.89 -19.41
CA PHE A 25 -5.49 9.89 -19.52
C PHE A 25 -6.81 10.47 -20.06
N ILE A 26 -7.06 11.76 -19.88
CA ILE A 26 -8.34 12.41 -20.16
C ILE A 26 -8.77 12.28 -21.62
N ASP A 27 -7.82 12.38 -22.56
CA ASP A 27 -8.06 12.25 -24.00
C ASP A 27 -8.54 10.84 -24.37
N HIS A 28 -8.04 9.82 -23.67
CA HIS A 28 -8.42 8.41 -23.88
C HIS A 28 -9.78 8.07 -23.28
N VAL A 29 -10.25 8.85 -22.30
CA VAL A 29 -11.59 8.69 -21.69
C VAL A 29 -12.60 9.73 -22.17
N ALA A 30 -12.28 10.50 -23.20
CA ALA A 30 -13.17 11.51 -23.76
C ALA A 30 -14.53 10.92 -24.19
N GLU A 31 -14.55 9.69 -24.71
CA GLU A 31 -15.79 8.99 -25.07
C GLU A 31 -16.67 8.61 -23.86
N LEU A 32 -16.08 8.57 -22.67
CA LEU A 32 -16.78 8.28 -21.42
C LEU A 32 -17.29 9.54 -20.73
N LEU A 33 -16.80 10.72 -21.13
CA LEU A 33 -17.06 12.01 -20.51
C LEU A 33 -17.85 12.92 -21.45
N THR A 34 -18.59 13.86 -20.88
CA THR A 34 -19.07 15.01 -21.66
C THR A 34 -18.07 16.14 -21.49
N ALA A 35 -17.99 17.09 -22.44
CA ALA A 35 -17.06 18.23 -22.34
C ALA A 35 -17.15 18.96 -20.98
N ASN A 36 -18.37 19.14 -20.44
CA ASN A 36 -18.55 19.76 -19.13
C ASN A 36 -17.98 18.92 -17.96
N MET A 37 -17.98 17.59 -18.08
CA MET A 37 -17.39 16.69 -17.07
C MET A 37 -15.87 16.68 -17.17
N GLU A 38 -15.33 16.74 -18.38
CA GLU A 38 -13.91 16.91 -18.64
C GLU A 38 -13.40 18.21 -18.01
N ASP A 39 -14.08 19.33 -18.27
CA ASP A 39 -13.77 20.63 -17.67
C ASP A 39 -13.83 20.57 -16.14
N THR A 40 -14.86 19.92 -15.60
CA THR A 40 -15.01 19.73 -14.14
C THR A 40 -13.84 18.94 -13.56
N ILE A 41 -13.42 17.86 -14.22
CA ILE A 41 -12.27 17.06 -13.79
C ILE A 41 -11.01 17.91 -13.85
N MET A 42 -10.72 18.56 -14.98
CA MET A 42 -9.47 19.29 -15.23
C MET A 42 -9.36 20.60 -14.42
N SER A 43 -10.49 21.13 -13.94
CA SER A 43 -10.53 22.31 -13.06
C SER A 43 -9.98 22.03 -11.65
N ASN A 44 -9.84 20.76 -11.23
CA ASN A 44 -9.27 20.43 -9.93
C ASN A 44 -7.75 20.70 -9.90
N ALA A 45 -7.25 21.12 -8.74
CA ALA A 45 -5.88 21.61 -8.59
C ALA A 45 -4.83 20.51 -8.62
N THR A 46 -5.14 19.34 -8.04
CA THR A 46 -4.18 18.23 -7.94
C THR A 46 -4.61 17.02 -8.78
N ASN A 47 -3.63 16.26 -9.29
CA ASN A 47 -3.91 15.03 -10.03
C ASN A 47 -4.78 14.05 -9.22
N ALA A 48 -4.56 13.98 -7.90
CA ALA A 48 -5.34 13.11 -7.04
C ALA A 48 -6.82 13.50 -6.97
N GLU A 49 -7.13 14.80 -6.90
CA GLU A 49 -8.50 15.31 -6.98
C GLU A 49 -9.11 15.10 -8.36
N GLN A 50 -8.32 15.28 -9.42
CA GLN A 50 -8.75 15.02 -10.80
C GLN A 50 -9.16 13.55 -11.00
N VAL A 51 -8.29 12.61 -10.60
CA VAL A 51 -8.58 11.17 -10.65
C VAL A 51 -9.74 10.80 -9.73
N GLY A 52 -9.79 11.33 -8.52
CA GLY A 52 -10.92 11.10 -7.60
C GLY A 52 -12.26 11.59 -8.16
N CYS A 53 -12.27 12.73 -8.84
CA CYS A 53 -13.45 13.28 -9.49
C CYS A 53 -13.88 12.43 -10.68
N PHE A 54 -12.92 12.01 -11.52
CA PHE A 54 -13.16 11.08 -12.61
C PHE A 54 -13.78 9.77 -12.13
N LEU A 55 -13.22 9.13 -11.09
CA LEU A 55 -13.76 7.87 -10.55
C LEU A 55 -15.19 8.04 -10.03
N ASN A 56 -15.51 9.16 -9.38
CA ASN A 56 -16.88 9.46 -8.94
C ASN A 56 -17.85 9.60 -10.12
N ILE A 57 -17.40 10.19 -11.23
CA ILE A 57 -18.20 10.32 -12.46
C ILE A 57 -18.36 8.95 -13.12
N LEU A 58 -17.29 8.18 -13.19
CA LEU A 58 -17.25 6.84 -13.78
C LEU A 58 -18.19 5.86 -13.07
N GLU A 59 -18.23 5.85 -11.73
CA GLU A 59 -19.15 5.02 -10.93
C GLU A 59 -20.64 5.30 -11.22
N ARG A 60 -20.95 6.54 -11.66
CA ARG A 60 -22.31 6.97 -12.01
C ARG A 60 -22.67 6.65 -13.47
N ARG A 61 -21.73 6.16 -14.27
CA ARG A 61 -21.97 5.83 -15.68
C ARG A 61 -22.69 4.48 -15.86
N GLY A 62 -23.44 4.41 -16.97
CA GLY A 62 -24.30 3.29 -17.35
C GLY A 62 -23.55 2.00 -17.71
N LYS A 63 -24.29 0.99 -18.17
CA LYS A 63 -23.75 -0.31 -18.62
C LYS A 63 -22.66 -0.10 -19.69
N GLY A 64 -21.56 -0.86 -19.62
CA GLY A 64 -20.41 -0.74 -20.54
C GLY A 64 -19.33 0.30 -20.18
N ALA A 65 -19.57 1.20 -19.22
CA ALA A 65 -18.58 2.21 -18.86
C ALA A 65 -17.27 1.64 -18.28
N TYR A 66 -17.36 0.47 -17.63
CA TYR A 66 -16.19 -0.22 -17.10
C TYR A 66 -15.32 -0.81 -18.22
N GLN A 67 -15.94 -1.49 -19.19
CA GLN A 67 -15.25 -2.04 -20.35
C GLN A 67 -14.46 -0.96 -21.09
N LYS A 68 -15.14 0.17 -21.38
CA LYS A 68 -14.52 1.33 -22.02
C LYS A 68 -13.41 1.96 -21.19
N PHE A 69 -13.50 1.90 -19.86
CA PHE A 69 -12.42 2.36 -18.99
C PHE A 69 -11.20 1.42 -19.10
N ILE A 70 -11.39 0.11 -19.14
CA ILE A 70 -10.32 -0.87 -19.37
C ILE A 70 -9.69 -0.69 -20.77
N GLU A 71 -10.51 -0.44 -21.80
CA GLU A 71 -10.03 -0.10 -23.15
C GLU A 71 -9.18 1.17 -23.12
N ALA A 72 -9.66 2.24 -22.47
CA ALA A 72 -8.90 3.47 -22.32
C ALA A 72 -7.58 3.28 -21.55
N LEU A 73 -7.53 2.39 -20.55
CA LEU A 73 -6.28 2.04 -19.86
C LEU A 73 -5.28 1.35 -20.79
N THR A 74 -5.77 0.57 -21.76
CA THR A 74 -4.94 -0.07 -22.78
C THR A 74 -4.38 0.97 -23.75
N ASP A 75 -5.24 1.88 -24.22
CA ASP A 75 -4.85 2.94 -25.16
C ASP A 75 -3.88 3.97 -24.54
N ALA A 76 -3.97 4.17 -23.23
CA ALA A 76 -3.08 5.07 -22.48
C ALA A 76 -1.79 4.39 -21.98
N GLU A 77 -1.47 3.18 -22.46
CA GLU A 77 -0.31 2.38 -22.04
C GLU A 77 -0.22 2.15 -20.51
N CYS A 78 -1.38 2.15 -19.84
CA CYS A 78 -1.51 1.93 -18.40
C CYS A 78 -1.77 0.45 -18.07
N ASP A 79 -1.04 -0.45 -18.73
CA ASP A 79 -1.21 -1.91 -18.59
C ASP A 79 -1.06 -2.42 -17.16
N HIS A 80 -0.23 -1.75 -16.35
CA HIS A 80 -0.03 -2.05 -14.94
C HIS A 80 -1.30 -1.82 -14.11
N VAL A 81 -2.09 -0.78 -14.42
CA VAL A 81 -3.38 -0.53 -13.77
C VAL A 81 -4.41 -1.56 -14.25
N ARG A 82 -4.44 -1.82 -15.55
CA ARG A 82 -5.35 -2.82 -16.14
C ARG A 82 -5.12 -4.21 -15.55
N SER A 83 -3.87 -4.69 -15.56
CA SER A 83 -3.49 -6.00 -15.04
C SER A 83 -3.85 -6.16 -13.57
N HIS A 84 -3.69 -5.10 -12.76
CA HIS A 84 -4.10 -5.10 -11.36
C HIS A 84 -5.62 -5.22 -11.17
N LEU A 85 -6.42 -4.56 -12.04
CA LEU A 85 -7.88 -4.66 -11.97
C LEU A 85 -8.39 -6.01 -12.49
N GLU A 86 -7.80 -6.56 -13.56
CA GLU A 86 -8.15 -7.88 -14.12
C GLU A 86 -7.83 -9.01 -13.12
N GLN A 87 -6.65 -8.97 -12.48
CA GLN A 87 -6.29 -9.96 -11.44
C GLN A 87 -7.28 -9.99 -10.28
N LEU A 88 -7.78 -8.82 -9.87
CA LEU A 88 -8.78 -8.71 -8.80
C LEU A 88 -10.19 -9.10 -9.25
N GLU A 89 -10.52 -8.96 -10.54
CA GLU A 89 -11.78 -9.50 -11.07
C GLU A 89 -11.79 -11.03 -11.07
N ASP A 90 -10.65 -11.67 -11.33
CA ASP A 90 -10.52 -13.13 -11.31
C ASP A 90 -10.56 -13.71 -9.88
N GLU A 91 -10.09 -12.96 -8.86
CA GLU A 91 -10.15 -13.37 -7.45
C GLU A 91 -11.54 -13.21 -6.82
N ASP A 92 -12.39 -12.31 -7.33
CA ASP A 92 -13.78 -12.10 -6.87
C ASP A 92 -14.77 -13.15 -7.45
N CYS A 93 -14.29 -14.23 -8.09
CA CYS A 93 -15.12 -15.34 -8.60
C CYS A 93 -15.50 -16.42 -7.55
N VAL A 94 -15.25 -16.21 -6.26
CA VAL A 94 -15.75 -17.11 -5.20
C VAL A 94 -17.17 -16.69 -4.77
N ASP A 95 -18.11 -17.38 -5.41
CA ASP A 95 -19.55 -17.43 -5.26
C ASP A 95 -20.14 -17.05 -3.86
N GLY A 96 -20.99 -16.01 -3.87
CA GLY A 96 -22.27 -15.89 -3.15
C GLY A 96 -22.33 -16.05 -1.64
N TYR A 97 -22.42 -14.93 -0.91
CA TYR A 97 -23.31 -14.80 0.27
C TYR A 97 -23.85 -13.37 0.38
N ASP A 98 -25.07 -13.17 -0.12
CA ASP A 98 -25.98 -12.09 0.29
C ASP A 98 -26.51 -12.39 1.70
N ASP A 99 -26.85 -11.33 2.44
CA ASP A 99 -27.37 -11.28 3.83
C ASP A 99 -26.39 -11.68 4.93
N ILE A 100 -25.81 -10.70 5.65
CA ILE A 100 -25.94 -10.54 7.13
C ILE A 100 -25.64 -9.07 7.52
N ASP A 101 -26.65 -8.41 8.07
CA ASP A 101 -26.59 -7.22 8.90
C ASP A 101 -25.92 -7.54 10.26
N GLY A 102 -24.59 -7.36 10.38
CA GLY A 102 -23.77 -7.46 11.61
C GLY A 102 -23.71 -8.84 12.31
N PRO A 103 -22.75 -9.11 13.23
CA PRO A 103 -21.69 -8.29 13.78
C PRO A 103 -20.27 -8.82 13.48
N ILE A 104 -19.27 -8.02 13.86
CA ILE A 104 -17.84 -8.33 13.94
C ILE A 104 -17.61 -9.80 14.37
N ARG A 105 -16.96 -10.59 13.51
CA ARG A 105 -16.32 -11.86 13.88
C ARG A 105 -14.87 -11.88 13.39
N GLN A 106 -13.96 -11.71 14.36
CA GLN A 106 -12.66 -12.35 14.35
C GLN A 106 -12.89 -13.86 14.40
N GLU A 107 -12.44 -14.63 13.42
CA GLU A 107 -11.91 -16.00 13.56
C GLU A 107 -10.96 -16.21 12.36
N THR A 108 -9.63 -16.24 12.49
CA THR A 108 -8.79 -17.35 12.99
C THR A 108 -9.08 -18.70 12.30
N GLY A 109 -8.48 -18.90 11.12
CA GLY A 109 -7.74 -20.14 10.81
C GLY A 109 -6.27 -19.72 10.75
N ASN A 110 -5.37 -20.09 11.66
CA ASN A 110 -4.94 -21.46 12.01
C ASN A 110 -4.72 -22.34 10.78
N ASP A 111 -3.90 -21.83 9.86
CA ASP A 111 -2.91 -22.68 9.21
C ASP A 111 -1.57 -22.46 9.93
N ASP A 112 -1.12 -23.52 10.58
CA ASP A 112 0.21 -23.68 11.20
C ASP A 112 1.30 -23.53 10.13
N VAL A 113 1.64 -22.28 9.80
CA VAL A 113 3.00 -21.95 9.40
C VAL A 113 3.64 -21.38 10.65
N ASP A 114 4.53 -22.16 11.26
CA ASP A 114 5.41 -21.74 12.33
C ASP A 114 6.27 -20.57 11.81
N LEU A 115 5.68 -19.36 11.89
CA LEU A 115 6.24 -18.10 11.47
C LEU A 115 7.29 -17.72 12.51
N HIS A 116 8.50 -18.23 12.27
CA HIS A 116 9.67 -18.05 13.12
C HIS A 116 9.92 -16.55 13.36
N VAL A 117 9.37 -15.99 14.44
CA VAL A 117 9.83 -14.71 14.99
C VAL A 117 11.25 -14.93 15.44
N SER A 118 12.20 -14.13 14.95
CA SER A 118 13.62 -14.23 15.31
C SER A 118 13.79 -14.53 16.79
N ASP A 119 14.47 -15.63 17.11
CA ASP A 119 14.54 -16.16 18.48
C ASP A 119 14.99 -15.11 19.50
N TRP A 120 15.84 -14.16 19.09
CA TRP A 120 16.28 -13.06 19.95
C TRP A 120 15.17 -12.08 20.35
N MET A 121 14.11 -11.91 19.55
CA MET A 121 12.99 -11.05 19.93
C MET A 121 12.14 -11.65 21.05
N LYS A 122 12.19 -12.98 21.23
CA LYS A 122 11.52 -13.65 22.35
C LYS A 122 12.38 -13.61 23.62
N THR A 123 13.71 -13.59 23.48
CA THR A 123 14.63 -13.56 24.62
C THR A 123 14.92 -12.14 25.12
N ASP A 124 14.99 -11.16 24.22
CA ASP A 124 15.55 -9.84 24.53
C ASP A 124 14.49 -8.73 24.60
N LEU A 125 13.25 -9.01 24.16
CA LEU A 125 12.13 -8.06 24.20
C LEU A 125 10.92 -8.67 24.91
N SER A 126 10.24 -7.86 25.72
CA SER A 126 8.95 -8.24 26.28
C SER A 126 7.85 -8.24 25.21
N GLU A 127 6.76 -8.96 25.48
CA GLU A 127 5.61 -8.99 24.56
C GLU A 127 5.03 -7.59 24.31
N GLU A 128 5.01 -6.75 25.34
CA GLU A 128 4.59 -5.35 25.23
C GLU A 128 5.53 -4.54 24.31
N GLN A 129 6.84 -4.74 24.43
CA GLN A 129 7.83 -4.09 23.55
C GLN A 129 7.67 -4.51 22.10
N ARG A 130 7.41 -5.79 21.82
CA ARG A 130 7.17 -6.29 20.46
C ARG A 130 5.96 -5.64 19.79
N GLN A 131 4.90 -5.38 20.56
CA GLN A 131 3.67 -4.75 20.07
C GLN A 131 3.71 -3.22 20.10
N THR A 132 4.75 -2.60 20.68
CA THR A 132 4.86 -1.15 20.64
C THR A 132 5.12 -0.64 19.22
N PRO A 133 4.58 0.55 18.87
CA PRO A 133 4.89 1.18 17.59
C PRO A 133 6.39 1.42 17.45
N ILE A 134 6.95 1.09 16.29
CA ILE A 134 8.37 1.32 16.04
C ILE A 134 8.70 2.82 16.01
N SER A 135 9.80 3.21 16.65
CA SER A 135 10.26 4.59 16.72
C SER A 135 10.85 5.04 15.39
N GLU A 136 10.70 6.33 15.07
CA GLU A 136 11.29 6.93 13.86
C GLU A 136 12.82 6.88 13.90
N ARG A 137 13.39 6.97 15.11
CA ARG A 137 14.81 6.83 15.35
C ARG A 137 15.31 5.43 15.01
N ALA A 138 14.62 4.38 15.47
CA ALA A 138 14.96 2.99 15.13
C ALA A 138 14.88 2.76 13.62
N MET A 139 13.79 3.19 12.99
CA MET A 139 13.61 3.11 11.53
C MET A 139 14.75 3.82 10.77
N ALA A 140 15.14 5.02 11.19
CA ALA A 140 16.22 5.78 10.55
C ALA A 140 17.60 5.09 10.68
N PHE A 141 17.87 4.38 11.78
CA PHE A 141 19.11 3.61 11.94
C PHE A 141 19.12 2.36 11.05
N VAL A 142 17.99 1.69 10.90
CA VAL A 142 17.87 0.53 10.00
C VAL A 142 17.98 0.95 8.53
N ALA A 143 17.40 2.09 8.16
CA ALA A 143 17.46 2.63 6.81
C ALA A 143 18.87 2.94 6.28
N ARG A 144 19.87 3.06 7.16
CA ARG A 144 21.27 3.31 6.78
C ARG A 144 21.98 2.08 6.25
N GLU A 145 21.59 0.91 6.72
CA GLU A 145 22.20 -0.38 6.37
C GLU A 145 21.32 -1.20 5.43
N ALA A 146 20.05 -0.82 5.28
CA ALA A 146 19.15 -1.47 4.33
C ALA A 146 19.63 -1.24 2.88
N VAL A 147 19.84 -2.33 2.17
CA VAL A 147 20.18 -2.36 0.74
C VAL A 147 18.92 -2.77 -0.04
N GLY A 148 18.77 -2.28 -1.27
CA GLY A 148 17.61 -2.64 -2.10
C GLY A 148 16.35 -1.83 -1.74
N VAL A 149 16.39 -0.53 -2.07
CA VAL A 149 15.27 0.40 -1.85
C VAL A 149 13.97 -0.12 -2.48
N MET A 150 14.07 -0.78 -3.64
CA MET A 150 12.93 -1.30 -4.38
C MET A 150 12.37 -2.55 -3.72
N GLU A 151 13.24 -3.46 -3.29
CA GLU A 151 12.90 -4.72 -2.64
C GLU A 151 12.21 -4.45 -1.29
N VAL A 152 12.81 -3.58 -0.47
CA VAL A 152 12.23 -3.12 0.80
C VAL A 152 10.86 -2.50 0.57
N GLY A 153 10.72 -1.62 -0.43
CA GLY A 153 9.47 -0.95 -0.70
C GLY A 153 8.37 -1.88 -1.23
N LYS A 154 8.72 -2.90 -2.02
CA LYS A 154 7.79 -3.96 -2.45
C LYS A 154 7.27 -4.78 -1.26
N LEU A 155 8.15 -5.16 -0.34
CA LEU A 155 7.78 -5.87 0.90
C LEU A 155 6.88 -5.02 1.82
N MET A 156 7.00 -3.69 1.75
CA MET A 156 6.09 -2.76 2.42
C MET A 156 4.71 -2.63 1.77
N GLY A 157 4.51 -3.24 0.60
CA GLY A 157 3.27 -3.18 -0.15
C GLY A 157 3.10 -1.89 -0.96
N PHE A 158 4.20 -1.18 -1.27
CA PHE A 158 4.13 -0.03 -2.15
C PHE A 158 4.14 -0.44 -3.63
N THR A 159 3.37 0.28 -4.44
CA THR A 159 3.33 0.10 -5.90
C THR A 159 4.61 0.61 -6.54
N GLU A 160 4.96 0.10 -7.73
CA GLU A 160 6.14 0.57 -8.46
C GLU A 160 6.10 2.08 -8.75
N GLY A 161 4.92 2.65 -9.04
CA GLY A 161 4.75 4.09 -9.21
C GLY A 161 5.15 4.88 -7.96
N ARG A 162 4.71 4.41 -6.79
CA ARG A 162 5.06 5.03 -5.50
C ARG A 162 6.53 4.84 -5.14
N LEU A 163 7.13 3.71 -5.50
CA LEU A 163 8.57 3.49 -5.37
C LEU A 163 9.39 4.45 -6.24
N ARG A 164 8.98 4.68 -7.49
CA ARG A 164 9.59 5.68 -8.38
C ARG A 164 9.44 7.10 -7.82
N GLN A 165 8.31 7.41 -7.19
CA GLN A 165 8.12 8.70 -6.52
C GLN A 165 9.09 8.88 -5.35
N PHE A 166 9.28 7.85 -4.53
CA PHE A 166 10.29 7.88 -3.46
C PHE A 166 11.70 8.05 -4.02
N GLN A 167 12.04 7.35 -5.11
CA GLN A 167 13.33 7.51 -5.78
C GLN A 167 13.55 8.91 -6.34
N ALA A 168 12.50 9.54 -6.89
CA ALA A 168 12.57 10.90 -7.41
C ALA A 168 12.66 11.95 -6.29
N SER A 169 12.16 11.63 -5.09
CA SER A 169 12.12 12.57 -3.95
C SER A 169 13.47 12.83 -3.29
N SER A 170 14.42 11.89 -3.42
CA SER A 170 15.77 12.03 -2.86
C SER A 170 16.75 11.15 -3.62
N PRO A 171 17.96 11.63 -3.98
CA PRO A 171 18.96 10.80 -4.66
C PRO A 171 19.67 9.82 -3.70
N ILE A 172 19.44 9.93 -2.39
CA ILE A 172 20.16 9.17 -1.36
C ILE A 172 19.33 7.95 -0.95
N PRO A 173 19.82 6.70 -1.15
CA PRO A 173 19.06 5.48 -0.84
C PRO A 173 18.52 5.41 0.60
N SER A 174 19.34 5.75 1.59
CA SER A 174 18.93 5.74 3.00
C SER A 174 17.84 6.77 3.32
N SER A 175 17.84 7.91 2.60
CA SER A 175 16.77 8.89 2.69
C SER A 175 15.49 8.37 2.04
N GLN A 176 15.58 7.70 0.89
CA GLN A 176 14.44 7.08 0.22
C GLN A 176 13.78 6.04 1.14
N ILE A 177 14.59 5.15 1.73
CA ILE A 177 14.13 4.10 2.65
C ILE A 177 13.52 4.72 3.92
N SER A 178 14.12 5.78 4.48
CA SER A 178 13.54 6.47 5.64
C SER A 178 12.17 7.07 5.32
N THR A 179 12.01 7.66 4.14
CA THR A 179 10.70 8.18 3.67
C THR A 179 9.69 7.05 3.47
N MET A 180 10.12 5.91 2.92
CA MET A 180 9.29 4.70 2.79
C MET A 180 8.84 4.18 4.16
N PHE A 181 9.74 4.14 5.14
CA PHE A 181 9.43 3.68 6.50
C PHE A 181 8.39 4.57 7.17
N SER A 182 8.53 5.89 7.05
CA SER A 182 7.54 6.83 7.56
C SER A 182 6.18 6.69 6.86
N ALA A 183 6.17 6.48 5.54
CA ALA A 183 4.94 6.23 4.79
C ALA A 183 4.27 4.91 5.20
N TRP A 184 5.06 3.85 5.41
CA TRP A 184 4.59 2.53 5.83
C TRP A 184 3.96 2.60 7.22
N ARG A 185 4.63 3.29 8.15
CA ARG A 185 4.10 3.53 9.49
C ARG A 185 2.77 4.29 9.47
N SER A 186 2.67 5.30 8.62
CA SER A 186 1.42 6.05 8.43
C SER A 186 0.30 5.18 7.86
N GLN A 187 0.61 4.28 6.93
CA GLN A 187 -0.35 3.36 6.31
C GLN A 187 -0.82 2.26 7.28
N LYS A 188 0.09 1.67 8.07
CA LYS A 188 -0.20 0.57 8.99
C LYS A 188 -0.74 1.03 10.34
N GLY A 189 -0.55 2.29 10.72
CA GLY A 189 -1.08 2.87 11.95
C GLY A 189 -0.65 2.08 13.20
N LYS A 190 -1.62 1.55 13.94
CA LYS A 190 -1.36 0.76 15.17
C LYS A 190 -0.66 -0.58 14.89
N GLN A 191 -0.68 -1.07 13.66
CA GLN A 191 0.00 -2.31 13.26
C GLN A 191 1.46 -2.08 12.87
N ALA A 192 1.96 -0.85 12.88
CA ALA A 192 3.37 -0.52 12.64
C ALA A 192 4.24 -0.82 13.87
N THR A 193 4.19 -2.07 14.33
CA THR A 193 4.86 -2.54 15.56
C THR A 193 6.31 -2.92 15.30
N VAL A 194 7.12 -2.98 16.37
CA VAL A 194 8.51 -3.47 16.32
C VAL A 194 8.58 -4.86 15.70
N GLU A 195 7.68 -5.76 16.08
CA GLU A 195 7.63 -7.12 15.54
C GLU A 195 7.38 -7.15 14.03
N ASN A 196 6.36 -6.43 13.56
CA ASN A 196 6.03 -6.39 12.14
C ASN A 196 7.15 -5.75 11.32
N PHE A 197 7.80 -4.73 11.88
CA PHE A 197 8.93 -4.09 11.22
C PHE A 197 10.14 -5.03 11.09
N VAL A 198 10.52 -5.74 12.17
CA VAL A 198 11.67 -6.66 12.12
C VAL A 198 11.43 -7.82 11.18
N ARG A 199 10.20 -8.37 11.16
CA ARG A 199 9.82 -9.39 10.16
C ARG A 199 10.04 -8.88 8.74
N LEU A 200 9.54 -7.68 8.44
CA LEU A 200 9.69 -7.06 7.12
C LEU A 200 11.16 -6.83 6.74
N MET A 201 11.96 -6.35 7.69
CA MET A 201 13.39 -6.11 7.44
C MET A 201 14.17 -7.40 7.21
N ARG A 202 13.81 -8.48 7.90
CA ARG A 202 14.42 -9.80 7.66
C ARG A 202 14.06 -10.33 6.28
N ASP A 203 12.80 -10.19 5.87
CA ASP A 203 12.36 -10.62 4.53
C ASP A 203 13.04 -9.77 3.43
N ALA A 204 13.49 -8.55 3.78
CA ALA A 204 14.34 -7.69 2.95
C ALA A 204 15.84 -7.98 3.06
N GLU A 205 16.23 -9.11 3.69
CA GLU A 205 17.62 -9.55 3.89
C GLU A 205 18.50 -8.55 4.67
N VAL A 206 17.90 -7.72 5.53
CA VAL A 206 18.66 -6.84 6.43
C VAL A 206 19.33 -7.68 7.53
N ASP A 207 20.60 -7.39 7.80
CA ASP A 207 21.39 -8.12 8.80
C ASP A 207 20.71 -8.17 10.18
N GLU A 208 20.56 -9.40 10.69
CA GLU A 208 19.83 -9.66 11.93
C GLU A 208 20.56 -9.12 13.17
N GLN A 209 21.89 -9.10 13.17
CA GLN A 209 22.67 -8.52 14.26
C GLN A 209 22.50 -7.00 14.33
N HIS A 210 22.42 -6.33 13.18
CA HIS A 210 22.11 -4.92 13.08
C HIS A 210 20.69 -4.61 13.59
N LEU A 211 19.68 -5.38 13.15
CA LEU A 211 18.30 -5.23 13.65
C LEU A 211 18.24 -5.42 15.16
N LYS A 212 18.89 -6.47 15.69
CA LYS A 212 18.99 -6.72 17.12
C LYS A 212 19.63 -5.54 17.86
N SER A 213 20.77 -5.05 17.40
CA SER A 213 21.48 -3.94 18.03
C SER A 213 20.66 -2.66 18.08
N VAL A 214 19.99 -2.31 16.98
CA VAL A 214 19.19 -1.08 16.90
C VAL A 214 17.94 -1.18 17.78
N ILE A 215 17.22 -2.30 17.70
CA ILE A 215 15.94 -2.47 18.42
C ILE A 215 16.18 -2.61 19.92
N THR A 216 17.13 -3.44 20.38
CA THR A 216 17.41 -3.60 21.82
C THR A 216 17.96 -2.33 22.46
N ARG A 217 18.64 -1.46 21.69
CA ARG A 217 19.10 -0.16 22.19
C ARG A 217 17.97 0.85 22.38
N GLU A 218 16.97 0.85 21.49
CA GLU A 218 15.84 1.77 21.55
C GLU A 218 14.72 1.25 22.48
N TYR A 219 14.66 -0.06 22.69
CA TYR A 219 13.71 -0.75 23.56
C TYR A 219 14.48 -1.62 24.56
N PRO A 220 15.19 -1.02 25.53
CA PRO A 220 15.99 -1.78 26.48
C PRO A 220 15.10 -2.66 27.35
N PRO A 221 15.55 -3.87 27.75
CA PRO A 221 14.79 -4.71 28.66
C PRO A 221 14.53 -3.97 29.98
N GLY A 222 13.37 -4.20 30.59
CA GLY A 222 12.86 -3.43 31.74
C GLY A 222 13.78 -3.36 32.96
N ASP A 223 14.80 -4.21 33.06
CA ASP A 223 15.82 -4.19 34.13
C ASP A 223 16.97 -3.20 33.89
N ALA A 224 17.03 -2.51 32.74
CA ALA A 224 18.10 -1.56 32.40
C ALA A 224 17.78 -0.08 32.72
N MET A 225 16.69 0.19 33.44
CA MET A 225 16.32 1.53 33.95
C MET A 225 16.51 1.67 35.47
N ALA A 226 17.61 1.12 36.00
CA ALA A 226 18.07 1.38 37.37
C ALA A 226 19.47 2.01 37.35
#